data_AF-Q176N5-F1
#
_entry.id   AF-Q176N5-F1
#
_cell.length_a   1.000
_cell.length_b   1.000
_cell.length_c   1.000
_cell.angle_alpha   90.00
_cell.angle_beta   90.00
_cell.angle_gamma   90.00
#
_symmetry.space_group_name_H-M   'P 1'
#
loop_
_entity.id
_entity.type
_entity.pdbx_description
1 polymer ?
#
loop_
_entity_poly.entity_id
_entity_poly.type
_entity_poly.pdbx_seq_one_letter_code
_entity_poly.pdbx_strand_id
1 'polypeptide(L)'
;MYYYHRVYMFFTWLLTCCGFIIIFIDMDGWQDHAHAVVGLITFILCFLQPIFGAVSPSEDARKIFRLVHVVSGHLAYVLAVTNMFLAMGLSTAKLPEEMYGLFGAAVGFNFLVHIVFNILEYMSMKKGIPTDPTKDASYSRWRKVTLMVQMIGLFAFTVALIAMLWRD
;
A
#
# COMPACT_ATOMS: atom_id res chain seq x y z
N MET A 1 4.50 16.79 4.24
CA MET A 1 4.21 15.80 3.17
C MET A 1 4.91 14.48 3.43
N TYR A 2 6.24 14.42 3.32
CA TYR A 2 7.01 13.21 3.55
C TYR A 2 6.86 12.65 4.97
N TYR A 3 6.68 13.53 5.97
CA TYR A 3 6.32 13.15 7.33
C TYR A 3 4.99 12.36 7.41
N TYR A 4 3.89 12.90 6.87
CA TYR A 4 2.58 12.23 6.89
C TYR A 4 2.59 10.89 6.16
N HIS A 5 3.28 10.82 5.01
CA HIS A 5 3.46 9.56 4.30
C HIS A 5 4.24 8.53 5.14
N ARG A 6 5.36 8.94 5.76
CA ARG A 6 6.15 8.06 6.64
C ARG A 6 5.34 7.56 7.84
N VAL A 7 4.56 8.44 8.47
CA VAL A 7 3.69 8.08 9.59
C VAL A 7 2.65 7.06 9.15
N TYR A 8 1.98 7.30 8.01
CA TYR A 8 1.01 6.36 7.45
C TYR A 8 1.64 4.99 7.12
N MET A 9 2.80 4.99 6.45
CA MET A 9 3.52 3.75 6.13
C MET A 9 4.01 3.01 7.38
N PHE A 10 4.38 3.73 8.44
CA PHE A 10 4.73 3.13 9.73
C PHE A 10 3.54 2.41 10.36
N PHE A 11 2.36 3.03 10.36
CA PHE A 11 1.14 2.37 10.83
C PHE A 11 0.75 1.18 9.97
N THR A 12 0.83 1.29 8.64
CA THR A 12 0.63 0.15 7.73
C THR A 12 1.57 -1.00 8.07
N TRP A 13 2.86 -0.71 8.27
CA TRP A 13 3.86 -1.70 8.65
C TRP A 13 3.54 -2.35 9.99
N LEU A 14 3.21 -1.56 11.01
CA LEU A 14 2.87 -2.04 12.35
C LEU A 14 1.63 -2.94 12.32
N LEU A 15 0.55 -2.49 11.68
CA LEU A 15 -0.68 -3.25 11.55
C LEU A 15 -0.48 -4.54 10.77
N THR A 16 0.37 -4.53 9.73
CA THR A 16 0.71 -5.74 8.97
C THR A 16 1.46 -6.74 9.85
N CYS A 17 2.41 -6.28 10.68
CA CYS A 17 3.11 -7.16 11.63
C CYS A 17 2.14 -7.76 12.65
N CYS A 18 1.28 -6.95 13.27
CA CYS A 18 0.29 -7.44 14.23
C CYS A 18 -0.68 -8.43 13.57
N GLY A 19 -1.24 -8.10 12.40
CA GLY A 19 -2.16 -8.97 11.68
C GLY A 19 -1.52 -10.30 11.29
N PHE A 20 -0.29 -10.28 10.80
CA PHE A 20 0.46 -11.50 10.49
C PHE A 20 0.65 -12.39 11.72
N ILE A 21 1.04 -11.83 12.87
CA ILE A 21 1.18 -12.58 14.13
C ILE A 21 -0.17 -13.17 14.57
N ILE A 22 -1.26 -12.38 14.51
CA ILE A 22 -2.60 -12.84 14.91
C ILE A 22 -3.05 -14.04 14.07
N ILE A 23 -2.83 -14.00 12.75
CA ILE A 23 -3.18 -15.12 11.85
C ILE A 23 -2.46 -16.41 12.26
N PHE A 24 -1.17 -16.35 12.59
CA PHE A 24 -0.41 -17.53 13.00
C PHE A 24 -0.87 -18.11 14.34
N ILE A 25 -1.30 -17.23 15.27
CA ILE A 25 -1.87 -17.66 16.55
C ILE A 25 -3.22 -18.34 16.34
N ASP A 26 -4.09 -17.77 15.49
CA ASP A 26 -5.45 -18.29 15.24
C ASP A 26 -5.44 -19.62 14.48
N MET A 27 -4.52 -19.78 13.54
CA MET A 27 -4.42 -20.98 12.68
C MET A 27 -3.63 -22.14 13.31
N ASP A 28 -3.09 -21.96 14.52
CA ASP A 28 -2.21 -22.91 15.23
C ASP A 28 -1.03 -23.42 14.35
N GLY A 29 -0.52 -22.55 13.47
CA GLY A 29 0.59 -22.87 12.57
C GLY A 29 0.33 -22.55 11.09
N TRP A 30 1.10 -23.22 10.22
CA TRP A 30 1.11 -22.99 8.77
C TRP A 30 0.07 -23.84 8.04
N GLN A 31 -0.64 -23.23 7.08
CA GLN A 31 -1.53 -23.92 6.14
C GLN A 31 -1.00 -23.78 4.72
N ASP A 32 -0.96 -24.89 3.98
CA ASP A 32 -0.40 -24.93 2.62
C ASP A 32 -1.43 -24.56 1.55
N HIS A 33 -1.73 -23.27 1.44
CA HIS A 33 -2.60 -22.72 0.40
C HIS A 33 -2.07 -21.40 -0.15
N ALA A 34 -2.50 -21.03 -1.36
CA ALA A 34 -1.99 -19.87 -2.09
C ALA A 34 -2.00 -18.56 -1.26
N HIS A 35 -3.06 -18.32 -0.48
CA HIS A 35 -3.15 -17.14 0.39
C HIS A 35 -2.04 -17.08 1.47
N ALA A 36 -1.61 -18.23 2.02
CA ALA A 36 -0.58 -18.24 3.05
C ALA A 36 0.79 -17.92 2.43
N VAL A 37 1.10 -18.54 1.28
CA VAL A 37 2.36 -18.30 0.54
C VAL A 37 2.45 -16.86 0.04
N VAL A 38 1.40 -16.38 -0.64
CA VAL A 38 1.37 -15.00 -1.16
C VAL A 38 1.39 -13.99 0.00
N GLY A 39 0.66 -14.26 1.08
CA GLY A 39 0.68 -13.46 2.30
C GLY A 39 2.06 -13.36 2.95
N LEU A 40 2.79 -14.47 3.06
CA LEU A 40 4.14 -14.50 3.61
C LEU A 40 5.13 -13.71 2.75
N ILE A 41 5.11 -13.90 1.43
CA ILE A 41 5.97 -13.14 0.50
C ILE A 41 5.66 -11.64 0.60
N THR A 42 4.37 -11.28 0.60
CA THR A 42 3.91 -9.90 0.77
C THR A 42 4.41 -9.31 2.08
N PHE A 43 4.26 -10.06 3.18
CA PHE A 43 4.72 -9.64 4.50
C PHE A 43 6.22 -9.36 4.52
N ILE A 44 7.04 -10.26 3.98
CA ILE A 44 8.50 -10.06 3.92
C ILE A 44 8.84 -8.79 3.14
N LEU A 45 8.23 -8.58 1.97
CA LEU A 45 8.48 -7.39 1.17
C LEU A 45 8.07 -6.11 1.91
N CYS A 46 6.90 -6.09 2.54
CA CYS A 46 6.40 -5.00 3.37
C CYS A 46 7.31 -4.74 4.57
N PHE A 47 7.80 -5.80 5.22
CA PHE A 47 8.64 -5.71 6.41
C PHE A 47 10.00 -5.08 6.09
N LEU A 48 10.57 -5.40 4.92
CA LEU A 48 11.85 -4.86 4.46
C LEU A 48 11.75 -3.42 3.90
N GLN A 49 10.56 -2.95 3.51
CA GLN A 49 10.36 -1.60 2.97
C GLN A 49 10.97 -0.48 3.83
N PRO A 50 10.66 -0.36 5.14
CA PRO A 50 11.22 0.72 5.97
C PRO A 50 12.74 0.61 6.13
N ILE A 51 13.31 -0.60 6.10
CA ILE A 51 14.75 -0.81 6.18
C ILE A 51 15.41 -0.22 4.93
N PHE A 52 14.97 -0.61 3.74
CA PHE A 52 15.50 -0.06 2.48
C PHE A 52 15.26 1.45 2.36
N GLY A 53 14.15 1.97 2.89
CA GLY A 53 13.83 3.39 2.90
C GLY A 53 14.63 4.22 3.90
N ALA A 54 15.16 3.59 4.96
CA ALA A 54 15.96 4.26 6.00
C ALA A 54 17.48 4.21 5.72
N VAL A 55 17.94 3.23 4.94
CA VAL A 55 19.35 3.15 4.54
C VAL A 55 19.75 4.41 3.77
N SER A 56 20.89 4.99 4.15
CA SER A 56 21.51 6.14 3.47
C SER A 56 22.72 5.65 2.66
N PRO A 57 22.50 5.09 1.45
CA PRO A 57 23.56 4.47 0.67
C PRO A 57 24.55 5.51 0.11
N SER A 58 25.77 5.05 -0.20
CA SER A 58 26.76 5.83 -0.96
C SER A 58 26.21 6.29 -2.31
N GLU A 59 26.82 7.30 -2.95
CA GLU A 59 26.34 7.84 -4.23
C GLU A 59 26.22 6.76 -5.31
N ASP A 60 27.19 5.84 -5.37
CA ASP A 60 27.22 4.75 -6.33
C ASP A 60 26.07 3.75 -6.13
N ALA A 61 25.69 3.49 -4.87
CA ALA A 61 24.64 2.53 -4.54
C ALA A 61 23.23 3.15 -4.48
N ARG A 62 23.11 4.48 -4.41
CA ARG A 62 21.83 5.20 -4.21
C ARG A 62 20.77 4.87 -5.26
N LYS A 63 21.18 4.74 -6.53
CA LYS A 63 20.27 4.39 -7.62
C LYS A 63 19.69 2.99 -7.46
N ILE A 64 20.52 2.03 -7.05
CA ILE A 64 20.12 0.62 -6.86
C ILE A 64 19.17 0.52 -5.66
N PHE A 65 19.51 1.11 -4.51
CA PHE A 65 18.64 1.10 -3.33
C PHE A 65 17.29 1.76 -3.61
N ARG A 66 17.27 2.89 -4.32
CA ARG A 66 16.03 3.54 -4.76
C ARG A 66 15.23 2.64 -5.69
N LEU A 67 15.87 1.99 -6.65
CA LEU A 67 15.20 1.08 -7.59
C LEU A 67 14.59 -0.10 -6.84
N VAL A 68 15.36 -0.77 -5.97
CA VAL A 68 14.90 -1.90 -5.15
C VAL A 68 13.73 -1.48 -4.29
N HIS A 69 13.83 -0.36 -3.57
CA HIS A 69 12.74 0.14 -2.73
C HIS A 69 11.46 0.41 -3.54
N VAL A 70 11.58 1.09 -4.69
CA VAL A 70 10.43 1.40 -5.54
C VAL A 70 9.81 0.14 -6.12
N VAL A 71 10.60 -0.75 -6.72
CA VAL A 71 10.10 -1.97 -7.38
C VAL A 71 9.48 -2.92 -6.36
N SER A 72 10.17 -3.18 -5.24
CA SER A 72 9.64 -4.04 -4.18
C SER A 72 8.38 -3.48 -3.55
N GLY A 73 8.24 -2.15 -3.42
CA GLY A 73 7.02 -1.51 -2.96
C GLY A 73 5.82 -1.73 -3.89
N HIS A 74 6.01 -1.63 -5.22
CA HIS A 74 4.95 -1.92 -6.20
C HIS A 74 4.57 -3.40 -6.20
N LEU A 75 5.57 -4.29 -6.10
CA LEU A 75 5.33 -5.72 -6.02
C LEU A 75 4.56 -6.08 -4.74
N ALA A 76 4.94 -5.52 -3.59
CA ALA A 76 4.23 -5.71 -2.34
C ALA A 76 2.76 -5.26 -2.44
N TYR A 77 2.48 -4.13 -3.09
CA TYR A 77 1.11 -3.67 -3.30
C TYR A 77 0.29 -4.66 -4.16
N VAL A 78 0.83 -5.09 -5.30
CA VAL A 78 0.14 -6.06 -6.18
C VAL A 78 -0.15 -7.35 -5.44
N LEU A 79 0.86 -7.91 -4.76
CA LEU A 79 0.69 -9.14 -3.99
C LEU A 79 -0.28 -8.96 -2.82
N ALA A 80 -0.30 -7.81 -2.15
CA ALA A 80 -1.27 -7.51 -1.10
C ALA A 80 -2.71 -7.50 -1.62
N VAL A 81 -2.95 -6.86 -2.77
CA VAL A 81 -4.27 -6.87 -3.43
C VAL A 81 -4.66 -8.29 -3.85
N THR A 82 -3.74 -9.04 -4.46
CA THR A 82 -3.97 -10.45 -4.80
C THR A 82 -4.30 -11.26 -3.54
N ASN A 83 -3.55 -11.08 -2.46
CA ASN A 83 -3.76 -11.83 -1.22
C ASN A 83 -5.11 -11.53 -0.57
N MET A 84 -5.56 -10.28 -0.66
CA MET A 84 -6.87 -9.84 -0.18
C MET A 84 -8.01 -10.57 -0.91
N PHE A 85 -7.93 -10.73 -2.23
CA PHE A 85 -8.93 -11.51 -2.98
C PHE A 85 -8.79 -13.02 -2.76
N LEU A 86 -7.58 -13.55 -2.56
CA LEU A 86 -7.40 -14.96 -2.19
C LEU A 86 -8.08 -15.28 -0.84
N ALA A 87 -8.10 -14.33 0.10
CA ALA A 87 -8.77 -14.50 1.39
C ALA A 87 -10.29 -14.71 1.23
N MET A 88 -10.92 -14.03 0.27
CA MET A 88 -12.36 -14.19 -0.02
C MET A 88 -12.73 -15.61 -0.46
N GLY A 89 -11.77 -16.35 -1.04
CA GLY A 89 -11.96 -17.74 -1.44
C GLY A 89 -11.77 -18.75 -0.31
N LEU A 90 -11.35 -18.30 0.89
CA LEU A 90 -11.12 -19.19 2.03
C LEU A 90 -12.35 -19.25 2.93
N SER A 91 -12.90 -20.44 3.10
CA SER A 91 -13.98 -20.69 4.07
C SER A 91 -13.58 -20.36 5.51
N THR A 92 -12.29 -20.51 5.84
CA THR A 92 -11.75 -20.22 7.19
C THR A 92 -11.76 -18.74 7.53
N ALA A 93 -11.66 -17.85 6.51
CA ALA A 93 -11.64 -16.41 6.73
C ALA A 93 -13.03 -15.85 7.10
N LYS A 94 -14.11 -16.61 6.84
CA LYS A 94 -15.51 -16.26 7.17
C LYS A 94 -15.91 -14.84 6.76
N LEU A 95 -15.42 -14.38 5.60
CA LEU A 95 -15.68 -13.03 5.11
C LEU A 95 -17.04 -12.95 4.41
N PRO A 96 -17.87 -11.92 4.70
CA PRO A 96 -19.09 -11.64 3.96
C PRO A 96 -18.84 -11.41 2.47
N GLU A 97 -19.71 -11.94 1.60
CA GLU A 97 -19.59 -11.77 0.15
C GLU A 97 -19.61 -10.30 -0.29
N GLU A 98 -20.33 -9.45 0.45
CA GLU A 98 -20.40 -8.00 0.21
C GLU A 98 -19.02 -7.32 0.25
N MET A 99 -18.05 -7.87 1.00
CA MET A 99 -16.68 -7.35 1.06
C MET A 99 -15.98 -7.41 -0.30
N TYR A 100 -16.37 -8.32 -1.19
CA TYR A 100 -15.79 -8.42 -2.53
C TYR A 100 -15.99 -7.13 -3.34
N GLY A 101 -17.19 -6.55 -3.25
CA GLY A 101 -17.52 -5.28 -3.88
C GLY A 101 -16.73 -4.12 -3.28
N LEU A 102 -16.58 -4.09 -1.95
CA LEU A 102 -15.85 -3.03 -1.26
C LEU A 102 -14.34 -3.07 -1.53
N PHE A 103 -13.76 -4.27 -1.58
CA PHE A 103 -12.38 -4.48 -2.05
C PHE A 103 -12.17 -4.02 -3.49
N GLY A 104 -13.09 -4.39 -4.40
CA GLY A 104 -13.06 -3.93 -5.79
C GLY A 104 -13.14 -2.40 -5.90
N ALA A 105 -14.01 -1.77 -5.11
CA ALA A 105 -14.15 -0.32 -5.08
C ALA A 105 -12.88 0.38 -4.56
N ALA A 106 -12.25 -0.14 -3.51
CA ALA A 106 -11.00 0.39 -2.97
C ALA A 106 -9.85 0.30 -3.99
N VAL A 107 -9.74 -0.83 -4.70
CA VAL A 107 -8.74 -1.03 -5.78
C VAL A 107 -9.01 -0.08 -6.94
N GLY A 108 -10.27 0.04 -7.40
CA GLY A 108 -10.66 0.95 -8.47
C GLY A 108 -10.37 2.41 -8.12
N PHE A 109 -10.72 2.83 -6.90
CA PHE A 109 -10.40 4.16 -6.39
C PHE A 109 -8.88 4.42 -6.41
N ASN A 110 -8.08 3.49 -5.86
CA ASN A 110 -6.64 3.62 -5.84
C ASN A 110 -6.06 3.77 -7.25
N PHE A 111 -6.50 2.91 -8.17
CA PHE A 111 -6.08 2.93 -9.56
C PHE A 111 -6.40 4.27 -10.26
N LEU A 112 -7.62 4.78 -10.08
CA LEU A 112 -8.03 6.08 -10.65
C LEU A 112 -7.17 7.24 -10.11
N VAL A 113 -6.93 7.29 -8.81
CA VAL A 113 -6.08 8.34 -8.21
C VAL A 113 -4.64 8.23 -8.70
N HIS A 114 -4.10 7.02 -8.87
CA HIS A 114 -2.77 6.80 -9.44
C HIS A 114 -2.68 7.25 -10.91
N ILE A 115 -3.70 7.04 -11.73
CA ILE A 115 -3.75 7.57 -13.10
C ILE A 115 -3.66 9.09 -13.08
N VAL A 116 -4.47 9.76 -12.25
CA VAL A 116 -4.44 11.22 -12.13
C VAL A 116 -3.06 11.70 -11.67
N PHE A 117 -2.45 11.01 -10.69
CA PHE A 117 -1.10 11.35 -10.22
C PHE A 117 -0.06 11.28 -11.34
N ASN A 118 -0.06 10.20 -12.13
CA ASN A 118 0.87 10.03 -13.25
C ASN A 118 0.67 11.07 -14.36
N ILE A 119 -0.59 11.43 -14.67
CA ILE A 119 -0.90 12.48 -15.64
C ILE A 119 -0.37 13.83 -15.15
N LEU A 120 -0.57 14.16 -13.88
CA LEU A 120 -0.05 15.39 -13.26
C LEU A 120 1.48 15.43 -13.29
N GLU A 121 2.14 14.31 -13.03
CA GLU A 121 3.60 14.18 -13.08
C GLU A 121 4.12 14.41 -14.51
N TYR A 122 3.53 13.73 -15.50
CA TYR A 122 3.87 13.90 -16.91
C TYR A 122 3.70 15.36 -17.37
N MET A 123 2.58 16.01 -17.00
CA MET A 123 2.36 17.42 -17.32
C MET A 123 3.38 18.36 -16.65
N SER A 124 3.79 18.06 -15.41
CA SER A 124 4.82 18.84 -14.70
C SER A 124 6.16 18.73 -15.41
N MET A 125 6.55 17.51 -15.83
CA MET A 125 7.79 17.26 -16.57
C MET A 125 7.79 17.98 -17.91
N LYS A 126 6.69 17.89 -18.69
CA LYS A 126 6.56 18.55 -19.99
C LYS A 126 6.69 20.07 -19.90
N LYS A 127 6.23 20.68 -18.81
CA LYS A 127 6.31 22.13 -18.59
C LYS A 127 7.64 22.59 -17.98
N GLY A 128 8.60 21.69 -17.78
CA GLY A 128 9.90 22.02 -17.14
C GLY A 128 9.76 22.51 -15.71
N ILE A 129 8.63 22.21 -15.06
CA ILE A 129 8.36 22.65 -13.70
C ILE A 129 9.13 21.74 -12.75
N PRO A 130 9.98 22.27 -11.86
CA PRO A 130 10.71 21.47 -10.89
C PRO A 130 9.73 20.58 -10.11
N THR A 131 9.94 19.27 -10.20
CA THR A 131 9.15 18.26 -9.48
C THR A 131 9.60 18.10 -8.02
N ASP A 132 10.55 18.93 -7.61
CA ASP A 132 11.10 18.99 -6.25
C ASP A 132 9.97 19.31 -5.25
N PRO A 133 9.64 18.38 -4.34
CA PRO A 133 8.57 18.57 -3.37
C PRO A 133 8.84 19.69 -2.35
N THR A 134 10.08 20.22 -2.29
CA THR A 134 10.47 21.34 -1.42
C THR A 134 10.22 22.71 -2.05
N LYS A 135 10.00 22.77 -3.37
CA LYS A 135 9.65 24.01 -4.07
C LYS A 135 8.15 24.03 -4.36
N ASP A 136 7.46 25.06 -3.87
CA ASP A 136 6.02 25.21 -4.07
C ASP A 136 5.69 25.68 -5.49
N ALA A 137 5.76 24.76 -6.44
CA ALA A 137 5.19 24.95 -7.78
C ALA A 137 3.68 24.63 -7.80
N SER A 138 2.93 25.24 -8.72
CA SER A 138 1.48 24.97 -8.89
C SER A 138 1.16 23.46 -9.06
N TYR A 139 1.99 22.73 -9.83
CA TYR A 139 1.85 21.27 -9.97
C TYR A 139 2.26 20.48 -8.72
N SER A 140 3.13 21.04 -7.87
CA SER A 140 3.48 20.45 -6.56
C SER A 140 2.25 20.43 -5.64
N ARG A 141 1.41 21.48 -5.68
CA ARG A 141 0.15 21.51 -4.91
C ARG A 141 -0.83 20.42 -5.33
N TRP A 142 -1.07 20.24 -6.64
CA TRP A 142 -1.99 19.22 -7.14
C TRP A 142 -1.52 17.80 -6.81
N ARG A 143 -0.21 17.52 -6.90
CA ARG A 143 0.37 16.24 -6.46
C ARG A 143 0.22 16.02 -4.95
N LYS A 144 0.32 17.08 -4.15
CA LYS A 144 0.07 17.00 -2.71
C LYS A 144 -1.38 16.64 -2.42
N VAL A 145 -2.32 17.29 -3.11
CA VAL A 145 -3.76 17.03 -2.95
C VAL A 145 -4.12 15.60 -3.36
N THR A 146 -3.64 15.12 -4.51
CA THR A 146 -3.98 13.75 -4.96
C THR A 146 -3.49 12.68 -4.00
N LEU A 147 -2.29 12.82 -3.45
CA LEU A 147 -1.78 11.91 -2.42
C LEU A 147 -2.60 11.96 -1.12
N MET A 148 -3.04 13.15 -0.68
CA MET A 148 -3.91 13.26 0.50
C MET A 148 -5.28 12.63 0.25
N VAL A 149 -5.88 12.84 -0.93
CA VAL A 149 -7.14 12.20 -1.34
C VAL A 149 -7.00 10.68 -1.32
N GLN A 150 -5.89 10.14 -1.85
CA GLN A 150 -5.60 8.71 -1.83
C GLN A 150 -5.56 8.18 -0.39
N MET A 151 -4.79 8.82 0.50
CA MET A 151 -4.63 8.38 1.89
C MET A 151 -5.95 8.41 2.66
N ILE A 152 -6.73 9.49 2.52
CA ILE A 152 -8.03 9.63 3.18
C ILE A 152 -9.02 8.60 2.63
N GLY A 153 -9.08 8.43 1.32
CA GLY A 153 -10.00 7.46 0.69
C GLY A 153 -9.69 6.03 1.11
N LEU A 154 -8.42 5.60 1.07
CA LEU A 154 -8.02 4.27 1.51
C LEU A 154 -8.27 4.04 3.00
N PHE A 155 -8.06 5.04 3.84
CA PHE A 155 -8.42 4.97 5.25
C PHE A 155 -9.94 4.81 5.45
N ALA A 156 -10.75 5.56 4.70
CA ALA A 156 -12.21 5.44 4.74
C ALA A 156 -12.69 4.04 4.32
N PHE A 157 -12.11 3.47 3.25
CA PHE A 157 -12.39 2.07 2.86
C PHE A 157 -12.01 1.08 3.96
N THR A 158 -10.87 1.28 4.62
CA THR A 158 -10.43 0.43 5.75
C THR A 158 -11.43 0.48 6.91
N VAL A 159 -11.90 1.68 7.27
CA VAL A 159 -12.91 1.87 8.33
C VAL A 159 -14.23 1.21 7.92
N ALA A 160 -14.66 1.35 6.67
CA ALA A 160 -15.87 0.72 6.16
C ALA A 160 -15.79 -0.82 6.23
N LEU A 161 -14.65 -1.41 5.86
CA LEU A 161 -14.41 -2.85 5.96
C LEU A 161 -14.49 -3.35 7.41
N ILE A 162 -13.86 -2.66 8.35
CA ILE A 162 -13.93 -3.00 9.78
C ILE A 162 -15.36 -2.86 10.29
N ALA A 163 -16.09 -1.82 9.89
CA ALA A 163 -17.47 -1.61 10.29
C ALA A 163 -18.42 -2.68 9.74
N MET A 164 -18.16 -3.22 8.56
CA MET A 164 -18.91 -4.37 8.03
C MET A 164 -18.62 -5.62 8.86
N LEU A 165 -17.35 -5.93 9.13
CA LEU A 165 -16.96 -7.09 9.94
C LEU A 165 -17.51 -7.08 11.37
N TRP A 166 -17.77 -5.91 11.97
CA TRP A 166 -18.38 -5.83 13.30
C TRP A 166 -19.91 -5.99 13.26
N ARG A 167 -20.56 -5.78 12.11
CA ARG A 167 -22.03 -5.87 12.03
C ARG A 167 -22.55 -7.30 11.97
N ASP A 168 -21.70 -8.25 11.62
CA ASP A 168 -21.97 -9.69 11.52
C ASP A 168 -21.47 -10.45 12.76
#